data_AF-A0A0P6XPY1-F1
#
_entry.id   AF-A0A0P6XPY1-F1
#
_cell.length_a   1.000
_cell.length_b   1.000
_cell.length_c   1.000
_cell.angle_alpha   90.00
_cell.angle_beta   90.00
_cell.angle_gamma   90.00
#
_symmetry.space_group_name_H-M   'P 1'
#
loop_
_entity.id
_entity.type
_entity.pdbx_description
1 polymer ?
#
loop_
_entity_poly.entity_id
_entity_poly.type
_entity_poly.pdbx_seq_one_letter_code
_entity_poly.pdbx_strand_id
1 'polypeptide(L)' 'MEATEADVLVSDDADAFKKVSDETGRAHQVCKSHVRRNTDALVDELSALIRASQDPSLDVVGV' A
#
# COMPACT_ATOMS: atom_id res chain seq x y z
N MET A 1 17.57 29.69 -5.75
CA MET A 1 17.75 28.24 -5.90
C MET A 1 16.86 27.82 -7.06
N GLU A 2 17.43 27.16 -8.07
CA GLU A 2 16.71 26.71 -9.26
C GLU A 2 16.02 25.38 -8.97
N ALA A 3 14.80 25.17 -9.48
CA ALA A 3 14.05 23.94 -9.26
C ALA A 3 14.62 22.84 -10.16
N THR A 4 15.00 21.70 -9.58
CA THR A 4 15.40 20.52 -10.34
C THR A 4 14.16 19.77 -10.81
N GLU A 5 14.12 19.40 -12.09
CA GLU A 5 13.03 18.62 -12.66
C GLU A 5 13.09 17.17 -12.17
N ALA A 6 11.98 16.64 -11.67
CA ALA A 6 11.87 15.26 -11.23
C ALA A 6 11.36 14.36 -12.35
N ASP A 7 12.07 13.26 -12.64
CA ASP A 7 11.70 12.27 -13.65
C ASP A 7 10.64 11.27 -13.15
N VAL A 8 10.69 10.92 -11.85
CA VAL A 8 9.85 9.88 -11.25
C VAL A 8 9.23 10.38 -9.94
N LEU A 9 7.90 10.26 -9.83
CA LEU A 9 7.19 10.39 -8.56
C LEU A 9 7.11 9.03 -7.86
N VAL A 10 7.74 8.92 -6.68
CA VAL A 10 7.64 7.73 -5.82
C VAL A 10 6.71 8.04 -4.64
N SER A 11 5.53 7.44 -4.61
CA SER A 11 4.51 7.69 -3.58
C SER A 11 3.99 6.40 -2.94
N ASP A 12 3.17 6.51 -1.90
CA ASP A 12 2.32 5.39 -1.49
C ASP A 12 1.29 5.03 -2.59
N ASP A 13 0.62 3.88 -2.45
CA ASP A 13 -0.38 3.41 -3.42
C ASP A 13 -1.70 4.20 -3.27
N ALA A 14 -1.77 5.34 -3.94
CA ALA A 14 -2.99 6.13 -4.03
C ALA A 14 -3.21 6.64 -5.47
N ASP A 15 -4.40 6.36 -6.02
CA ASP A 15 -4.75 6.65 -7.41
C ASP A 15 -4.64 8.12 -7.80
N ALA A 16 -4.82 9.03 -6.84
CA ALA A 16 -4.66 10.46 -7.09
C ALA A 16 -3.25 10.82 -7.59
N PHE A 17 -2.20 10.13 -7.12
CA PHE A 17 -0.83 10.42 -7.54
C PHE A 17 -0.50 9.89 -8.94
N LYS A 18 -1.19 8.84 -9.41
CA LYS A 18 -1.10 8.41 -10.81
C LYS A 18 -1.62 9.50 -11.74
N LYS A 19 -2.80 10.05 -11.45
CA LYS A 19 -3.41 11.12 -12.25
C LYS A 19 -2.51 12.35 -12.35
N VAL A 20 -1.96 12.79 -11.21
CA VAL A 20 -1.02 13.93 -11.18
C VAL A 20 0.27 13.63 -11.97
N SER A 21 0.78 12.39 -11.91
CA SER A 21 1.97 12.01 -12.69
C SER A 21 1.68 12.04 -14.19
N ASP A 22 0.53 11.51 -14.62
CA ASP A 22 0.07 11.53 -16.01
C ASP A 22 -0.10 12.96 -16.52
N GLU A 23 -0.75 13.83 -15.75
CA GLU A 23 -0.99 15.25 -16.08
C GLU A 23 0.31 16.07 -16.17
N THR A 24 1.33 15.67 -15.41
CA THR A 24 2.60 16.40 -15.33
C THR A 24 3.73 15.76 -16.13
N GLY A 25 3.43 14.68 -16.89
CA GLY A 25 4.39 14.00 -17.76
C GLY A 25 5.48 13.21 -17.03
N ARG A 26 5.25 12.82 -15.78
CA ARG A 26 6.22 12.12 -14.93
C ARG A 26 5.94 10.63 -14.86
N ALA A 27 6.99 9.82 -14.77
CA ALA A 27 6.80 8.42 -14.43
C ALA A 27 6.31 8.30 -12.97
N HIS A 28 5.44 7.31 -12.70
CA HIS A 28 4.95 7.02 -11.36
C HIS A 28 5.45 5.65 -10.88
N GLN A 29 5.89 5.57 -9.64
CA GLN A 29 6.23 4.31 -8.97
C GLN A 29 5.60 4.26 -7.58
N VAL A 30 5.02 3.11 -7.24
CA VAL A 30 4.63 2.81 -5.87
C VAL A 30 5.87 2.51 -5.03
N CYS A 31 5.98 3.16 -3.88
CA CYS A 31 7.10 3.06 -2.96
C CYS A 31 7.16 1.67 -2.32
N LYS A 32 8.15 0.86 -2.71
CA LYS A 32 8.37 -0.48 -2.14
C LYS A 32 8.50 -0.48 -0.61
N SER A 33 9.07 0.59 -0.04
CA SER A 33 9.19 0.72 1.42
C SER A 33 7.83 0.89 2.09
N HIS A 34 6.88 1.61 1.48
CA HIS A 34 5.51 1.70 1.99
C HIS A 34 4.76 0.40 1.77
N VAL A 35 4.84 -0.21 0.58
CA VAL A 35 4.21 -1.52 0.32
C VAL A 35 4.59 -2.53 1.39
N ARG A 36 5.90 -2.69 1.65
CA ARG A 36 6.37 -3.65 2.65
C ARG A 36 5.83 -3.33 4.05
N ARG A 37 6.02 -2.09 4.54
CA ARG A 37 5.60 -1.73 5.91
C ARG A 37 4.09 -1.86 6.10
N ASN A 38 3.30 -1.49 5.09
CA ASN A 38 1.84 -1.62 5.12
C ASN A 38 1.43 -3.09 5.13
N THR A 39 2.04 -3.93 4.29
CA THR A 39 1.76 -5.38 4.26
C THR A 39 2.18 -6.07 5.55
N ASP A 40 3.38 -5.79 6.06
CA ASP A 40 3.87 -6.38 7.32
C ASP A 40 2.92 -6.03 8.48
N ALA A 41 2.50 -4.77 8.58
CA ALA A 41 1.54 -4.33 9.61
C ALA A 41 0.16 -5.02 9.48
N LEU A 42 -0.36 -5.17 8.26
CA LEU A 42 -1.62 -5.87 8.01
C LEU A 42 -1.51 -7.35 8.38
N VAL A 43 -0.39 -8.01 8.06
CA VAL A 43 -0.14 -9.41 8.43
C VAL A 43 -0.13 -9.57 9.95
N ASP A 44 0.53 -8.66 10.67
CA ASP A 44 0.56 -8.67 12.15
C ASP A 44 -0.83 -8.52 12.75
N GLU A 45 -1.64 -7.58 12.25
CA GLU A 45 -3.02 -7.34 12.67
C GLU A 45 -3.90 -8.58 12.45
N LEU A 46 -3.93 -9.10 11.22
CA LEU A 46 -4.74 -10.28 10.88
C LEU A 46 -4.29 -11.51 11.67
N SER A 47 -2.99 -11.69 11.87
CA SER A 47 -2.46 -12.79 12.69
C SER A 47 -2.91 -12.70 14.15
N ALA A 48 -3.03 -11.49 14.70
CA ALA A 48 -3.54 -11.29 16.05
C ALA A 48 -5.04 -11.64 16.15
N LEU A 49 -5.85 -11.22 15.17
CA LEU A 49 -7.29 -11.53 15.12
C LEU A 49 -7.56 -13.03 15.00
N ILE A 50 -6.82 -13.72 14.14
CA ILE A 50 -6.90 -15.18 13.95
C ILE A 50 -6.59 -15.90 15.27
N ARG A 51 -5.49 -15.53 15.95
CA ARG A 51 -5.10 -16.14 17.24
C ARG A 51 -6.13 -15.92 18.34
N ALA A 52 -6.85 -14.81 18.29
CA ALA A 52 -7.91 -14.51 19.25
C ALA A 52 -9.25 -15.18 18.88
N SER A 53 -9.32 -15.98 17.81
CA SER A 53 -10.55 -16.56 17.26
C SER A 53 -11.64 -15.51 17.04
N GLN A 54 -11.25 -14.28 16.66
CA GLN A 54 -12.19 -13.19 16.36
C GLN A 54 -12.74 -13.26 14.93
N ASP A 55 -12.29 -14.24 14.15
CA ASP A 55 -12.79 -14.54 12.82
C ASP A 55 -13.50 -15.91 12.82
N PRO A 56 -14.84 -15.94 12.95
CA PRO A 56 -15.62 -17.18 12.91
C PRO A 56 -15.86 -17.69 11.48
N SER A 57 -15.28 -17.06 10.44
CA SER A 57 -15.54 -17.43 9.05
C SER A 57 -15.15 -18.88 8.74
N LEU A 58 -14.14 -19.43 9.43
CA LEU A 58 -13.76 -20.84 9.30
C LEU A 58 -14.84 -21.78 9.82
N ASP A 59 -15.52 -21.43 10.93
CA ASP A 59 -16.65 -22.20 11.45
C ASP A 59 -17.82 -22.22 10.45
N VAL A 60 -18.02 -21.12 9.72
CA VAL A 60 -19.05 -21.01 8.67
C VAL A 60 -18.73 -21.90 7.46
N VAL A 61 -17.45 -22.09 7.14
CA VAL A 61 -16.99 -22.91 6.00
C VAL A 61 -16.79 -24.39 6.39
N GLY A 62 -16.83 -24.72 7.69
CA GLY A 62 -16.81 -26.10 8.20
C GLY A 62 -15.45 -26.78 8.07
N VAL A 63 -14.37 -26.02 8.28
CA VAL A 63 -12.98 -26.49 8.23
C VAL A 63 -12.44 -26.79 9.62
#